data_AF-A0A9X8WK73-F1
#
_entry.id   AF-A0A9X8WK73-F1
#
_cell.length_a   1.000
_cell.length_b   1.000
_cell.length_c   1.000
_cell.angle_alpha   90.00
_cell.angle_beta   90.00
_cell.angle_gamma   90.00
#
_symmetry.space_group_name_H-M   'P 1'
#
loop_
_entity.id
_entity.type
_entity.pdbx_description
1 polymer ?
#
loop_
_entity_poly.entity_id
_entity_poly.type
_entity_poly.pdbx_seq_one_letter_code
_entity_poly.pdbx_strand_id
1 'polypeptide(L)'
;MHSAGIEAHGLNPKAVKAMNEVGLDISNQTSDIIDPDILNNADFVVTLCGDAADKCPITPPHVEREHLGFDDPAKAEGTDEERWANFQRVRDEIGERISRFSKTG
;
A
#
# COMPACT_ATOMS: atom_id res chain seq x y z
N MET A 1 -6.30 -11.67 0.26
CA MET A 1 -5.45 -10.47 0.13
C MET A 1 -6.34 -9.27 0.39
N HIS A 2 -6.03 -8.49 1.41
CA HIS A 2 -6.81 -7.33 1.84
C HIS A 2 -5.87 -6.12 1.93
N SER A 3 -6.40 -4.91 1.72
CA SER A 3 -5.71 -3.65 1.98
C SER A 3 -6.55 -2.83 2.94
N ALA A 4 -5.89 -2.16 3.89
CA ALA A 4 -6.56 -1.30 4.85
C ALA A 4 -5.61 -0.19 5.31
N GLY A 5 -6.19 0.96 5.65
CA GLY A 5 -5.48 2.12 6.19
C GLY A 5 -5.93 2.45 7.61
N ILE A 6 -5.14 3.25 8.32
CA ILE A 6 -5.56 3.85 9.59
C ILE A 6 -6.77 4.77 9.37
N GLU A 7 -6.79 5.42 8.20
CA GLU A 7 -7.88 6.25 7.73
C GLU A 7 -8.26 5.80 6.32
N ALA A 8 -9.57 5.82 6.03
CA ALA A 8 -10.10 5.53 4.71
C ALA A 8 -10.72 6.80 4.12
N HIS A 9 -10.08 7.34 3.09
CA HIS A 9 -10.54 8.55 2.39
C HIS A 9 -11.05 8.26 0.98
N GLY A 10 -11.28 6.97 0.67
CA GLY A 10 -11.64 6.52 -0.67
C GLY A 10 -10.41 6.26 -1.55
N LEU A 11 -10.64 5.57 -2.66
CA LEU A 11 -9.59 5.20 -3.59
C LEU A 11 -9.10 6.42 -4.38
N ASN A 12 -7.79 6.68 -4.40
CA ASN A 12 -7.24 7.83 -5.11
C ASN A 12 -7.36 7.64 -6.63
N PRO A 13 -8.03 8.55 -7.38
CA PRO A 13 -8.15 8.43 -8.84
C PRO A 13 -6.79 8.40 -9.57
N LYS A 14 -5.77 9.07 -9.03
CA LYS A 14 -4.40 9.03 -9.58
C LYS A 14 -3.79 7.63 -9.43
N ALA A 15 -4.07 6.92 -8.34
CA ALA A 15 -3.63 5.54 -8.17
C ALA A 15 -4.33 4.60 -9.16
N VAL A 16 -5.64 4.75 -9.38
CA VAL A 16 -6.39 3.99 -10.40
C VAL A 16 -5.79 4.22 -11.79
N LYS A 17 -5.48 5.48 -12.13
CA LYS A 17 -4.84 5.81 -13.40
C LYS A 17 -3.45 5.19 -13.52
N ALA A 18 -2.64 5.22 -12.46
CA ALA A 18 -1.27 4.70 -12.48
C ALA A 18 -1.26 3.17 -12.66
N MET A 19 -2.20 2.45 -12.02
CA MET A 19 -2.32 1.00 -12.19
C MET A 19 -2.85 0.63 -13.58
N ASN A 20 -3.78 1.41 -14.13
CA ASN A 20 -4.28 1.19 -15.49
C ASN A 20 -3.18 1.31 -16.56
N GLU A 21 -2.16 2.16 -16.35
CA GLU A 21 -1.01 2.25 -17.28
C GLU A 21 -0.24 0.93 -17.41
N VAL A 22 -0.22 0.10 -16.37
CA VAL A 22 0.42 -1.22 -16.37
C VAL A 22 -0.57 -2.36 -16.62
N GLY A 23 -1.80 -2.03 -17.04
CA GLY A 23 -2.85 -3.01 -17.34
C GLY A 23 -3.52 -3.64 -16.12
N LEU A 24 -3.40 -3.02 -14.95
CA LEU A 24 -4.03 -3.47 -13.71
C LEU A 24 -5.19 -2.56 -13.33
N ASP A 25 -6.41 -3.08 -13.37
CA ASP A 25 -7.58 -2.33 -12.95
C ASP A 25 -7.85 -2.53 -11.45
N ILE A 26 -7.74 -1.46 -10.69
CA ILE A 26 -8.04 -1.41 -9.26
C ILE A 26 -9.34 -0.65 -8.97
N SER A 27 -10.12 -0.24 -9.98
CA SER A 27 -11.30 0.62 -9.79
C SER A 27 -12.39 -0.02 -8.92
N ASN A 28 -12.41 -1.34 -8.85
CA ASN A 28 -13.36 -2.11 -8.03
C ASN A 28 -12.86 -2.36 -6.60
N GLN A 29 -11.65 -1.89 -6.26
CA GLN A 29 -11.12 -1.99 -4.90
C GLN A 29 -11.66 -0.86 -4.02
N THR A 30 -11.77 -1.13 -2.73
CA THR A 30 -12.24 -0.21 -1.71
C THR A 30 -11.10 0.31 -0.84
N SER A 31 -11.28 1.51 -0.29
CA SER A 31 -10.42 2.01 0.77
C SER A 31 -11.11 1.68 2.08
N ASP A 32 -10.56 0.70 2.79
CA ASP A 32 -11.12 0.21 4.05
C ASP A 32 -10.24 0.64 5.24
N ILE A 33 -10.89 0.81 6.40
CA ILE A 33 -10.18 1.06 7.66
C ILE A 33 -9.66 -0.28 8.18
N ILE A 34 -8.52 -0.27 8.90
CA ILE A 34 -7.98 -1.46 9.54
C ILE A 34 -9.04 -2.12 10.43
N ASP A 35 -9.38 -3.36 10.06
CA ASP A 35 -10.20 -4.25 10.86
C ASP A 35 -9.28 -5.06 11.79
N PRO A 36 -9.42 -4.92 13.12
CA PRO A 36 -8.63 -5.69 14.08
C PRO A 36 -8.77 -7.21 13.91
N ASP A 37 -9.94 -7.70 13.49
CA ASP A 37 -10.17 -9.13 13.32
C ASP A 37 -9.40 -9.65 12.10
N ILE A 38 -9.37 -8.90 10.99
CA ILE A 38 -8.54 -9.23 9.83
C ILE A 38 -7.06 -9.17 10.20
N LEU A 39 -6.65 -8.12 10.92
CA LEU A 39 -5.26 -7.90 11.31
C LEU A 39 -4.75 -9.00 12.25
N ASN A 40 -5.57 -9.43 13.21
CA ASN A 40 -5.19 -10.43 14.22
C ASN A 40 -5.20 -11.86 13.69
N ASN A 41 -5.90 -12.14 12.59
CA ASN A 41 -5.97 -13.46 11.96
C ASN A 41 -5.19 -13.55 10.64
N ALA A 42 -4.43 -12.50 10.29
CA ALA A 42 -3.61 -12.52 9.09
C ALA A 42 -2.37 -13.40 9.30
N ASP A 43 -2.02 -14.21 8.32
CA ASP A 43 -0.75 -14.94 8.34
C ASP A 43 0.46 -13.98 8.18
N PHE A 44 0.27 -12.93 7.38
CA PHE A 44 1.33 -11.99 7.03
C PHE A 44 0.78 -10.56 6.85
N VAL A 45 1.47 -9.57 7.45
CA VAL A 45 1.09 -8.16 7.40
C VAL A 45 2.24 -7.33 6.83
N VAL A 46 1.96 -6.62 5.74
CA VAL A 46 2.89 -5.69 5.10
C VAL A 46 2.50 -4.26 5.45
N THR A 47 3.43 -3.50 6.01
CA THR A 47 3.25 -2.05 6.23
C THR A 47 4.00 -1.26 5.15
N LEU A 48 3.32 -0.33 4.48
CA LEU A 48 3.83 0.36 3.29
C LEU A 48 4.43 1.76 3.55
N CYS A 49 4.16 2.34 4.72
CA CYS A 49 4.59 3.70 5.07
C CYS A 49 5.12 3.70 6.51
N GLY A 50 6.10 4.55 6.81
CA GLY A 50 6.63 4.72 8.18
C GLY A 50 5.53 5.06 9.19
N ASP A 51 4.59 5.94 8.81
CA ASP A 51 3.41 6.26 9.63
C ASP A 51 2.58 5.01 9.96
N ALA A 52 2.47 4.06 9.02
CA ALA A 52 1.78 2.80 9.24
C ALA A 52 2.60 1.82 10.10
N ALA A 53 3.92 1.85 10.03
CA ALA A 53 4.78 1.04 10.90
C ALA A 53 4.59 1.42 12.38
N ASP A 54 4.55 2.73 12.64
CA ASP A 54 4.51 3.31 13.99
C ASP A 54 3.12 3.30 14.61
N LYS A 55 2.07 3.51 13.80
CA LYS A 55 0.68 3.59 14.27
C LYS A 55 -0.10 2.28 14.11
N CYS A 56 0.44 1.27 13.44
CA CYS A 56 -0.26 -0.02 13.32
C CYS A 56 -0.41 -0.67 14.70
N PRO A 57 -1.62 -1.17 15.04
CA PRO A 57 -1.84 -1.93 16.26
C PRO A 57 -0.87 -3.12 16.37
N ILE A 58 -0.55 -3.49 17.61
CA ILE A 58 0.24 -4.69 17.89
C ILE A 58 -0.55 -5.91 17.40
N THR A 59 0.09 -6.77 16.62
CA THR A 59 -0.48 -8.03 16.14
C THR A 59 -0.05 -9.19 17.05
N PRO A 60 -0.81 -10.30 17.07
CA PRO A 60 -0.43 -11.50 17.77
C PRO A 60 0.92 -12.07 17.29
N PRO A 61 1.62 -12.90 18.10
CA PRO A 61 2.95 -13.41 17.76
C PRO A 61 3.01 -14.34 16.54
N HIS A 62 1.87 -14.91 16.14
CA HIS A 62 1.78 -15.79 14.97
C HIS A 62 1.68 -15.01 13.65
N VAL A 63 1.42 -13.71 13.71
CA VAL A 63 1.31 -12.83 12.55
C VAL A 63 2.70 -12.35 12.17
N GLU A 64 3.20 -12.78 11.02
CA GLU A 64 4.47 -12.27 10.50
C GLU A 64 4.29 -10.84 9.99
N ARG A 65 5.25 -9.97 10.28
CA ARG A 65 5.21 -8.56 9.88
C ARG A 65 6.43 -8.20 9.07
N GLU A 66 6.21 -7.57 7.93
CA GLU A 66 7.26 -6.98 7.11
C GLU A 66 6.96 -5.49 6.87
N HIS A 67 8.00 -4.68 7.03
CA HIS A 67 7.92 -3.25 6.72
C HIS A 67 8.59 -2.98 5.37
N LEU A 68 7.80 -2.45 4.44
CA LEU A 68 8.23 -1.98 3.13
C LEU A 68 8.01 -0.47 3.09
N GLY A 69 9.02 0.31 3.43
CA GLY A 69 8.89 1.77 3.43
C GLY A 69 8.84 2.32 2.01
N PHE A 70 7.70 2.88 1.62
CA PHE A 70 7.53 3.67 0.40
C PHE A 70 7.11 5.10 0.74
N ASP A 71 7.49 6.04 -0.12
CA ASP A 71 7.03 7.42 -0.02
C ASP A 71 5.54 7.49 -0.38
N ASP A 72 4.79 8.36 0.31
CA ASP A 72 3.39 8.61 -0.04
C ASP A 72 3.31 9.53 -1.26
N PRO A 73 2.88 9.03 -2.44
CA PRO A 73 2.84 9.84 -3.65
C PRO A 73 1.77 10.94 -3.57
N ALA A 74 0.80 10.84 -2.66
CA ALA A 74 -0.20 11.89 -2.44
C ALA A 74 0.39 13.10 -1.70
N LYS A 75 1.40 12.88 -0.85
CA LYS A 75 2.13 13.93 -0.11
C LYS A 75 3.26 14.56 -0.94
N ALA A 76 3.55 14.05 -2.13
CA ALA A 76 4.54 14.65 -3.02
C ALA A 76 4.18 16.12 -3.34
N GLU A 77 5.15 17.01 -3.12
CA GLU A 77 5.08 18.43 -3.47
C GLU A 77 5.70 18.68 -4.86
N GLY A 78 5.36 19.79 -5.49
CA GLY A 78 5.85 20.16 -6.82
C GLY A 78 4.74 20.33 -7.86
N THR A 79 5.11 20.29 -9.15
CA THR A 79 4.14 20.40 -10.25
C THR A 79 3.28 19.15 -10.39
N ASP A 80 2.19 19.22 -11.13
CA ASP A 80 1.33 18.05 -11.36
C ASP A 80 2.09 16.91 -12.07
N GLU A 81 3.07 17.23 -12.92
CA GLU A 81 3.95 16.26 -13.57
C GLU A 81 4.90 15.60 -12.57
N GLU A 82 5.50 16.35 -11.64
CA GLU A 82 6.39 15.80 -10.61
C GLU A 82 5.61 14.89 -9.65
N ARG A 83 4.39 15.31 -9.28
CA ARG A 83 3.47 14.49 -8.48
C ARG A 83 3.10 13.22 -9.24
N TRP A 84 2.78 13.32 -10.53
CA TRP A 84 2.46 12.17 -11.36
C TRP A 84 3.63 11.19 -11.50
N ALA A 85 4.84 11.70 -11.72
CA ALA A 85 6.06 10.88 -11.78
C ALA A 85 6.30 10.13 -10.46
N ASN A 86 5.98 10.75 -9.31
CA ASN A 86 6.04 10.06 -8.02
C ASN A 86 5.02 8.91 -7.89
N PHE A 87 3.79 9.08 -8.39
CA PHE A 87 2.81 7.98 -8.44
C PHE A 87 3.33 6.79 -9.26
N GLN A 88 3.95 7.05 -10.41
CA GLN A 88 4.52 6.01 -11.27
C GLN A 88 5.71 5.32 -10.61
N ARG A 89 6.63 6.11 -10.02
CA ARG A 89 7.79 5.58 -9.29
C ARG A 89 7.37 4.64 -8.16
N VAL A 90 6.48 5.10 -7.28
CA VAL A 90 6.03 4.31 -6.12
C VAL A 90 5.28 3.06 -6.56
N ARG A 91 4.45 3.13 -7.61
CA ARG A 91 3.82 1.95 -8.22
C ARG A 91 4.85 0.91 -8.64
N ASP A 92 5.88 1.34 -9.35
CA ASP A 92 6.90 0.44 -9.90
C ASP A 92 7.75 -0.18 -8.79
N GLU A 93 8.13 0.61 -7.78
CA GLU A 93 8.83 0.13 -6.58
C GLU A 93 8.02 -0.92 -5.81
N ILE A 94 6.71 -0.69 -5.61
CA ILE A 94 5.80 -1.67 -4.99
C ILE A 94 5.75 -2.95 -5.84
N GLY A 95 5.59 -2.81 -7.16
CA GLY A 95 5.54 -3.95 -8.08
C GLY A 95 6.80 -4.80 -8.05
N GLU A 96 7.98 -4.17 -8.08
CA GLU A 96 9.27 -4.86 -7.96
C GLU A 96 9.41 -5.56 -6.62
N ARG A 97 8.98 -4.92 -5.53
CA ARG A 97 9.11 -5.49 -4.19
C ARG A 97 8.19 -6.69 -3.98
N ILE A 98 6.95 -6.63 -4.47
CA ILE A 98 6.01 -7.75 -4.44
C ILE A 98 6.52 -8.89 -5.34
N SER A 99 7.06 -8.58 -6.51
CA SER A 99 7.66 -9.57 -7.42
C SER A 99 8.88 -10.26 -6.82
N ARG A 100 9.67 -9.55 -6.00
CA ARG A 100 10.76 -10.15 -5.22
C ARG A 100 10.20 -11.05 -4.12
N PHE A 101 9.23 -10.55 -3.35
CA PHE A 101 8.59 -11.30 -2.27
C PHE A 101 8.02 -12.63 -2.76
N SER A 102 7.31 -12.64 -3.90
CA SER A 102 6.74 -13.87 -4.47
C SER A 102 7.77 -14.91 -4.94
N LYS A 103 9.04 -14.50 -5.13
CA LYS A 103 10.14 -15.39 -5.55
C LYS A 103 10.98 -15.88 -4.38
N THR A 104 10.95 -15.19 -3.25
CA THR A 104 11.81 -15.48 -2.09
C THR A 104 11.04 -15.91 -0.84
N GLY A 105 9.71 -15.74 -0.82
CA GLY A 105 8.80 -16.22 0.21
C GLY A 105 8.30 -17.63 -0.02
#